data_AF-A0A2G9C932-F1
#
_entry.id   AF-A0A2G9C932-F1
#
_cell.length_a   1.000
_cell.length_b   1.000
_cell.length_c   1.000
_cell.angle_alpha   90.00
_cell.angle_beta   90.00
_cell.angle_gamma   90.00
#
_symmetry.space_group_name_H-M   'P 1'
#
loop_
_entity.id
_entity.type
_entity.pdbx_description
1 polymer ?
#
loop_
_entity_poly.entity_id
_entity_poly.type
_entity_poly.pdbx_seq_one_letter_code
_entity_poly.pdbx_strand_id
1 'polypeptide(L)'
;MILQLEPWRWFPAYKLLYALLSDHENVLHWYEGHRVAFFIHDDERGDESLNKENPATVTFHSYQALLALRGEWEELGQRCELILGLPKAVGQDFLVDHRFYLALANGDRRGMEAALNCLTSPEVAKIRNYGAAFGFTESLLATHATLYAKIAWRHGFEIEVESPWVPREWLPIKPLQDYKDPWPFMQSFDIWQPFEGEWATWSPAQKP
;
A
#
# COMPACT_ATOMS: atom_id res chain seq x y z
N MET A 1 -4.81 -10.24 -11.42
CA MET A 1 -5.44 -9.37 -12.43
C MET A 1 -5.05 -7.94 -12.11
N ILE A 2 -4.15 -7.35 -12.90
CA ILE A 2 -3.96 -5.90 -12.88
C ILE A 2 -5.19 -5.33 -13.58
N LEU A 3 -6.08 -4.68 -12.83
CA LEU A 3 -7.15 -3.91 -13.43
C LEU A 3 -6.51 -2.62 -13.93
N GLN A 4 -6.43 -2.45 -15.26
CA GLN A 4 -6.05 -1.19 -15.90
C GLN A 4 -7.19 -0.18 -15.70
N LEU A 5 -7.42 0.19 -14.44
CA LEU A 5 -8.18 1.36 -14.10
C LEU A 5 -7.34 2.54 -14.54
N GLU A 6 -7.91 3.39 -15.39
CA GLU A 6 -7.46 4.74 -15.71
C GLU A 6 -6.36 5.26 -14.77
N PRO A 7 -5.16 5.58 -15.27
CA PRO A 7 -3.99 5.71 -14.42
C PRO A 7 -4.10 6.81 -13.36
N TRP A 8 -4.98 7.79 -13.59
CA TRP A 8 -5.27 8.90 -12.68
C TRP A 8 -6.26 8.55 -11.57
N ARG A 9 -6.98 7.43 -11.61
CA ARG A 9 -8.00 7.14 -10.60
C ARG A 9 -7.41 7.00 -9.21
N TRP A 10 -8.19 7.41 -8.20
CA TRP A 10 -7.80 7.34 -6.80
C TRP A 10 -7.21 5.96 -6.44
N PHE A 11 -6.03 6.00 -5.82
CA PHE A 11 -5.20 4.82 -5.57
C PHE A 11 -4.98 4.62 -4.06
N PRO A 12 -5.96 4.03 -3.35
CA PRO A 12 -5.84 3.77 -1.93
C PRO A 12 -4.89 2.61 -1.64
N ALA A 13 -4.24 2.64 -0.47
CA ALA A 13 -3.22 1.68 -0.07
C ALA A 13 -3.64 0.20 -0.19
N TYR A 14 -4.91 -0.12 0.09
CA TYR A 14 -5.39 -1.50 0.01
C TYR A 14 -5.32 -2.12 -1.39
N LYS A 15 -5.23 -1.30 -2.46
CA LYS A 15 -5.06 -1.82 -3.84
C LYS A 15 -3.74 -2.57 -4.02
N LEU A 16 -2.76 -2.34 -3.15
CA LEU A 16 -1.48 -3.05 -3.16
C LEU A 16 -1.59 -4.50 -2.64
N LEU A 17 -2.65 -4.86 -1.91
CA LEU A 17 -2.75 -6.15 -1.22
C LEU A 17 -2.54 -7.33 -2.16
N TYR A 18 -3.29 -7.39 -3.27
CA TYR A 18 -3.24 -8.54 -4.16
C TYR A 18 -1.92 -8.65 -4.93
N ALA A 19 -1.30 -7.51 -5.28
CA ALA A 19 0.03 -7.51 -5.86
C ALA A 19 1.06 -8.08 -4.88
N LEU A 20 1.02 -7.63 -3.62
CA LEU A 20 1.88 -8.12 -2.55
C LEU A 20 1.66 -9.60 -2.23
N LEU A 21 0.43 -10.08 -2.17
CA LEU A 21 0.16 -11.51 -1.93
C LEU A 21 0.55 -12.41 -3.10
N SER A 22 0.69 -11.86 -4.32
CA SER A 22 1.10 -12.65 -5.47
C SER A 22 2.61 -12.94 -5.51
N ASP A 23 3.40 -12.15 -4.78
CA ASP A 23 4.87 -12.12 -4.86
C ASP A 23 5.40 -11.96 -6.31
N HIS A 24 4.57 -11.51 -7.26
CA HIS A 24 4.96 -11.38 -8.66
C HIS A 24 5.75 -10.09 -8.86
N GLU A 25 7.07 -10.21 -9.07
CA GLU A 25 7.98 -9.06 -9.15
C GLU A 25 7.60 -8.05 -10.25
N ASN A 26 7.26 -8.49 -11.46
CA ASN A 26 6.83 -7.55 -12.51
C ASN A 26 5.58 -6.75 -12.11
N VAL A 27 4.59 -7.40 -11.47
CA VAL A 27 3.38 -6.71 -10.98
C VAL A 27 3.76 -5.71 -9.90
N LEU A 28 4.53 -6.13 -8.90
CA LEU A 28 4.98 -5.25 -7.81
C LEU A 28 5.75 -4.04 -8.33
N HIS A 29 6.65 -4.27 -9.28
CA HIS A 29 7.44 -3.21 -9.88
C HIS A 29 6.59 -2.23 -10.69
N TRP A 30 5.56 -2.72 -11.39
CA TRP A 30 4.59 -1.85 -12.03
C TRP A 30 3.87 -0.96 -11.01
N TYR A 31 3.42 -1.53 -9.89
CA TYR A 31 2.76 -0.78 -8.81
C TYR A 31 3.69 0.24 -8.13
N GLU A 32 4.99 -0.03 -8.02
CA GLU A 32 5.99 0.96 -7.55
C GLU A 32 6.06 2.19 -8.47
N GLY A 33 5.85 2.02 -9.77
CA GLY A 33 5.87 3.10 -10.77
C GLY A 33 4.52 3.79 -10.95
N HIS A 34 3.42 3.17 -10.52
CA HIS A 34 2.06 3.67 -10.71
C HIS A 34 1.71 4.78 -9.70
N ARG A 35 2.20 5.99 -9.97
CA ARG A 35 2.11 7.14 -9.05
C ARG A 35 1.17 8.26 -9.48
N VAL A 36 0.61 8.20 -10.70
CA VAL A 36 -0.16 9.31 -11.32
C VAL A 36 -1.26 9.85 -10.39
N ALA A 37 -1.98 8.98 -9.71
CA ALA A 37 -3.06 9.34 -8.77
C ALA A 37 -2.65 10.31 -7.65
N PHE A 38 -1.36 10.46 -7.36
CA PHE A 38 -0.83 11.37 -6.33
C PHE A 38 -0.34 12.72 -6.89
N PHE A 39 -0.37 12.94 -8.20
CA PHE A 39 0.21 14.13 -8.85
C PHE A 39 -0.74 14.82 -9.85
N ILE A 40 -1.93 14.27 -10.01
CA ILE A 40 -2.96 14.81 -10.89
C ILE A 40 -3.58 16.10 -10.34
N HIS A 41 -4.08 16.91 -11.27
CA HIS A 41 -4.90 18.08 -11.01
C HIS A 41 -6.21 17.91 -11.75
N ASP A 42 -7.33 17.88 -11.04
CA ASP A 42 -8.66 17.82 -11.65
C ASP A 42 -9.74 18.50 -10.80
N ASP A 43 -10.91 18.73 -11.39
CA ASP A 43 -12.03 19.44 -10.75
C ASP A 43 -12.66 18.66 -9.58
N GLU A 44 -12.52 17.32 -9.56
CA GLU A 44 -13.15 16.46 -8.55
C GLU A 44 -12.30 16.40 -7.26
N ARG A 45 -10.97 16.35 -7.42
CA ARG A 45 -10.01 16.10 -6.34
C ARG A 45 -9.12 17.29 -6.02
N GLY A 46 -9.09 18.29 -6.88
CA GLY A 46 -8.18 19.42 -6.80
C GLY A 46 -6.75 19.01 -7.16
N ASP A 47 -5.79 19.57 -6.44
CA ASP A 47 -4.36 19.35 -6.65
C ASP A 47 -3.85 18.23 -5.74
N GLU A 48 -3.72 17.01 -6.28
CA GLU A 48 -3.21 15.87 -5.49
C GLU A 48 -1.73 16.01 -5.12
N SER A 49 -0.97 16.79 -5.90
CA SER A 49 0.44 17.07 -5.60
C SER A 49 0.59 17.91 -4.32
N LEU A 50 -0.41 18.73 -3.98
CA LEU A 50 -0.52 19.43 -2.70
C LEU A 50 -1.22 18.59 -1.64
N ASN A 51 -2.29 17.87 -2.00
CA ASN A 51 -3.02 17.05 -1.03
C ASN A 51 -2.11 15.99 -0.41
N LYS A 52 -1.25 15.33 -1.21
CA LYS A 52 -0.29 14.35 -0.69
C LYS A 52 0.68 14.95 0.33
N GLU A 53 0.87 16.26 0.36
CA GLU A 53 1.71 16.95 1.35
C GLU A 53 0.95 17.45 2.59
N ASN A 54 -0.37 17.34 2.61
CA ASN A 54 -1.21 17.82 3.69
C ASN A 54 -1.65 16.66 4.62
N PRO A 55 -1.18 16.59 5.88
CA PRO A 55 -1.51 15.52 6.82
C PRO A 55 -3.01 15.37 7.17
N ALA A 56 -3.85 16.33 6.79
CA ALA A 56 -5.29 16.25 6.96
C ALA A 56 -6.02 15.51 5.81
N THR A 57 -5.33 15.14 4.73
CA THR A 57 -5.96 14.53 3.55
C THR A 57 -5.76 13.01 3.52
N VAL A 58 -6.72 12.31 2.91
CA VAL A 58 -6.62 10.85 2.67
C VAL A 58 -5.45 10.51 1.74
N THR A 59 -5.09 11.41 0.83
CA THR A 59 -3.96 11.25 -0.10
C THR A 59 -2.64 11.18 0.64
N PHE A 60 -2.42 12.05 1.63
CA PHE A 60 -1.22 12.00 2.48
C PHE A 60 -1.06 10.62 3.15
N HIS A 61 -2.15 10.08 3.71
CA HIS A 61 -2.15 8.77 4.36
C HIS A 61 -1.90 7.61 3.39
N SER A 62 -2.49 7.67 2.19
CA SER A 62 -2.37 6.61 1.18
C SER A 62 -0.99 6.57 0.53
N TYR A 63 -0.36 7.74 0.35
CA TYR A 63 0.97 7.86 -0.28
C TYR A 63 2.07 7.13 0.51
N GLN A 64 1.95 7.05 1.84
CA GLN A 64 2.92 6.34 2.69
C GLN A 64 3.09 4.87 2.30
N ALA A 65 2.02 4.21 1.84
CA ALA A 65 2.09 2.81 1.41
C ALA A 65 2.96 2.64 0.16
N LEU A 66 2.92 3.62 -0.75
CA LEU A 66 3.76 3.63 -1.95
C LEU A 66 5.23 3.89 -1.59
N LEU A 67 5.51 4.85 -0.70
CA LEU A 67 6.86 5.09 -0.17
C LEU A 67 7.43 3.84 0.51
N ALA A 68 6.62 3.18 1.34
CA ALA A 68 7.00 1.94 2.02
C ALA A 68 7.25 0.79 1.04
N LEU A 69 6.43 0.64 0.00
CA LEU A 69 6.65 -0.36 -1.04
C LEU A 69 8.00 -0.14 -1.76
N ARG A 70 8.33 1.13 -2.04
CA ARG A 70 9.54 1.56 -2.76
C ARG A 70 10.80 1.60 -1.90
N GLY A 71 10.66 1.52 -0.58
CA GLY A 71 11.77 1.62 0.36
C GLY A 71 12.34 3.04 0.51
N GLU A 72 11.51 4.06 0.32
CA GLU A 72 11.89 5.47 0.47
C GLU A 72 11.87 5.88 1.94
N TRP A 73 12.79 5.31 2.73
CA TRP A 73 12.76 5.34 4.20
C TRP A 73 12.91 6.73 4.81
N GLU A 74 13.78 7.57 4.26
CA GLU A 74 14.01 8.92 4.77
C GLU A 74 12.73 9.77 4.66
N GLU A 75 12.14 9.81 3.47
CA GLU A 75 10.90 10.54 3.23
C GLU A 75 9.74 9.95 4.04
N LEU A 76 9.60 8.62 4.06
CA LEU A 76 8.56 7.95 4.84
C LEU A 76 8.67 8.29 6.33
N GLY A 77 9.87 8.23 6.90
CA GLY A 77 10.15 8.53 8.31
C GLY A 77 9.78 9.98 8.66
N GLN A 78 10.31 10.95 7.92
CA GLN A 78 10.05 12.38 8.15
C GLN A 78 8.55 12.71 8.11
N ARG A 79 7.82 12.12 7.16
CA ARG A 79 6.37 12.34 7.02
C ARG A 79 5.58 11.70 8.16
N CYS A 80 6.01 10.54 8.66
CA CYS A 80 5.38 9.91 9.82
C CYS A 80 5.64 10.70 11.10
N GLU A 81 6.87 11.20 11.31
CA GLU A 81 7.20 12.07 12.44
C GLU A 81 6.36 13.35 12.44
N LEU A 82 6.20 13.98 11.26
CA LEU A 82 5.35 15.17 11.10
C LEU A 82 3.95 14.93 11.66
N ILE A 83 3.23 13.91 11.16
CA ILE A 83 1.84 13.69 11.58
C ILE A 83 1.72 13.17 13.02
N LEU A 84 2.66 12.36 13.49
CA LEU A 84 2.68 11.88 14.88
C LEU A 84 2.97 13.00 15.89
N GLY A 85 3.61 14.09 15.45
CA GLY A 85 3.83 15.31 16.23
C GLY A 85 2.65 16.30 16.22
N LEU A 86 1.67 16.13 15.34
CA LEU A 86 0.49 16.99 15.26
C LEU A 86 -0.55 16.64 16.34
N PRO A 87 -1.51 17.54 16.65
CA PRO A 87 -2.64 17.22 17.50
C PRO A 87 -3.41 15.99 16.99
N LYS A 88 -3.79 15.09 17.90
CA LYS A 88 -4.44 13.80 17.56
C LYS A 88 -5.67 13.90 16.66
N ALA A 89 -6.36 15.03 16.67
CA ALA A 89 -7.54 15.25 15.83
C ALA A 89 -7.21 15.23 14.31
N VAL A 90 -5.95 15.48 13.95
CA VAL A 90 -5.49 15.40 12.55
C VAL A 90 -5.17 13.94 12.23
N GLY A 91 -5.98 13.32 11.37
CA GLY A 91 -5.73 11.97 10.87
C GLY A 91 -5.79 10.87 11.94
N GLN A 92 -6.62 11.06 12.98
CA GLN A 92 -6.72 10.17 14.14
C GLN A 92 -6.79 8.68 13.78
N ASP A 93 -7.60 8.34 12.77
CA ASP A 93 -7.86 6.97 12.32
C ASP A 93 -6.65 6.30 11.65
N PHE A 94 -5.63 7.09 11.29
CA PHE A 94 -4.43 6.63 10.58
C PHE A 94 -3.15 6.69 11.43
N LEU A 95 -3.23 7.17 12.69
CA LEU A 95 -2.04 7.32 13.53
C LEU A 95 -1.36 5.98 13.81
N VAL A 96 -2.11 4.88 13.89
CA VAL A 96 -1.53 3.54 14.08
C VAL A 96 -0.72 3.09 12.86
N ASP A 97 -1.14 3.44 11.65
CA ASP A 97 -0.43 3.15 10.40
C ASP A 97 0.88 3.91 10.34
N HIS A 98 0.85 5.19 10.71
CA HIS A 98 2.06 6.02 10.75
C HIS A 98 3.06 5.53 11.80
N ARG A 99 2.59 4.94 12.92
CA ARG A 99 3.48 4.24 13.86
C ARG A 99 4.13 3.01 13.21
N PHE A 100 3.36 2.23 12.46
CA PHE A 100 3.91 1.09 11.71
C PHE A 100 4.96 1.57 10.68
N TYR A 101 4.62 2.57 9.86
CA TYR A 101 5.52 3.08 8.83
C TYR A 101 6.80 3.70 9.41
N LEU A 102 6.70 4.43 10.52
CA LEU A 102 7.88 4.97 11.21
C LEU A 102 8.76 3.85 11.76
N ALA A 103 8.17 2.82 12.37
CA ALA A 103 8.91 1.65 12.84
C ALA A 103 9.59 0.91 11.68
N LEU A 104 8.89 0.75 10.55
CA LEU A 104 9.45 0.17 9.32
C LEU A 104 10.64 0.97 8.80
N ALA A 105 10.50 2.30 8.66
CA ALA A 105 11.57 3.20 8.21
C ALA A 105 12.81 3.14 9.12
N ASN A 106 12.61 2.95 10.43
CA ASN A 106 13.68 2.85 11.42
C ASN A 106 14.23 1.42 11.58
N GLY A 107 13.68 0.43 10.89
CA GLY A 107 14.03 -0.99 11.09
C GLY A 107 13.66 -1.53 12.48
N ASP A 108 12.75 -0.88 13.20
CA ASP A 108 12.29 -1.29 14.52
C ASP A 108 11.25 -2.41 14.41
N ARG A 109 11.73 -3.65 14.44
CA ARG A 109 10.89 -4.85 14.40
C ARG A 109 9.81 -4.85 15.49
N ARG A 110 10.15 -4.48 16.72
CA ARG A 110 9.20 -4.50 17.85
C ARG A 110 8.12 -3.46 17.66
N GLY A 111 8.49 -2.27 17.17
CA GLY A 111 7.55 -1.21 16.82
C GLY A 111 6.58 -1.64 15.72
N MET A 112 7.07 -2.34 14.69
CA MET A 112 6.22 -2.89 13.62
C MET A 112 5.19 -3.88 14.18
N GLU A 113 5.63 -4.87 14.97
CA GLU A 113 4.75 -5.89 15.57
C GLU A 113 3.71 -5.25 16.50
N ALA A 114 4.13 -4.31 17.35
CA ALA A 114 3.22 -3.60 18.25
C ALA A 114 2.14 -2.81 17.49
N ALA A 115 2.51 -2.13 16.40
CA ALA A 115 1.56 -1.39 15.57
C ALA A 115 0.57 -2.32 14.84
N LEU A 116 1.03 -3.47 14.36
CA LEU A 116 0.18 -4.47 13.71
C LEU A 116 -0.79 -5.15 14.68
N ASN A 117 -0.32 -5.49 15.88
CA ASN A 117 -1.18 -6.03 16.94
C ASN A 117 -2.24 -5.00 17.33
N CYS A 118 -1.88 -3.70 17.40
CA CYS A 118 -2.84 -2.62 17.61
C CYS A 118 -3.85 -2.50 16.46
N LEU A 119 -3.41 -2.56 15.20
CA LEU A 119 -4.28 -2.53 14.00
C LEU A 119 -5.32 -3.65 13.98
N THR A 120 -4.98 -4.82 14.52
CA THR A 120 -5.88 -5.97 14.58
C THR A 120 -6.72 -6.05 15.87
N SER A 121 -6.53 -5.11 16.80
CA SER A 121 -7.31 -5.05 18.03
C SER A 121 -8.79 -4.77 17.74
N PRO A 122 -9.75 -5.24 18.56
CA PRO A 122 -11.17 -5.02 18.34
C PRO A 122 -11.59 -3.54 18.26
N GLU A 123 -10.84 -2.64 18.91
CA GLU A 123 -11.09 -1.20 18.89
C GLU A 123 -10.76 -0.61 17.51
N VAL A 124 -9.57 -0.89 17.00
CA VAL A 124 -9.07 -0.31 15.75
C VAL A 124 -9.65 -1.04 14.52
N ALA A 125 -9.81 -2.36 14.60
CA ALA A 125 -10.29 -3.18 13.50
C ALA A 125 -11.68 -2.74 13.00
N LYS A 126 -12.57 -2.27 13.89
CA LYS A 126 -13.89 -1.75 13.52
C LYS A 126 -13.83 -0.56 12.57
N ILE A 127 -12.80 0.27 12.70
CA ILE A 127 -12.60 1.46 11.88
C ILE A 127 -11.81 1.08 10.63
N ARG A 128 -10.79 0.23 10.77
CA ARG A 128 -9.80 -0.05 9.73
C ARG A 128 -10.11 -1.23 8.81
N ASN A 129 -11.02 -2.12 9.18
CA ASN A 129 -11.39 -3.29 8.37
C ASN A 129 -12.82 -3.25 7.80
N TYR A 130 -13.69 -2.32 8.23
CA TYR A 130 -15.11 -2.27 7.81
C TYR A 130 -15.46 -1.04 6.95
N GLY A 131 -14.51 -0.58 6.13
CA GLY A 131 -14.75 0.43 5.10
C GLY A 131 -15.42 -0.15 3.85
N ALA A 132 -16.16 0.67 3.09
CA ALA A 132 -16.93 0.25 1.91
C ALA A 132 -16.12 -0.51 0.83
N ALA A 133 -14.79 -0.33 0.79
CA ALA A 133 -13.90 -1.03 -0.13
C ALA A 133 -13.55 -2.47 0.29
N PHE A 134 -13.96 -2.91 1.49
CA PHE A 134 -13.59 -4.19 2.08
C PHE A 134 -14.70 -5.23 2.06
N GLY A 135 -15.80 -5.06 1.31
CA GLY A 135 -16.87 -6.07 1.24
C GLY A 135 -16.39 -7.48 0.86
N PHE A 136 -15.22 -7.62 0.21
CA PHE A 136 -14.59 -8.91 -0.08
C PHE A 136 -13.66 -9.43 1.03
N THR A 137 -13.21 -8.59 1.97
CA THR A 137 -12.16 -8.90 2.95
C THR A 137 -12.55 -8.65 4.41
N GLU A 138 -13.57 -7.82 4.69
CA GLU A 138 -13.93 -7.23 6.00
C GLU A 138 -14.29 -8.25 7.10
N SER A 139 -14.44 -9.53 6.73
CA SER A 139 -14.67 -10.65 7.67
C SER A 139 -13.74 -11.84 7.45
N LEU A 140 -12.73 -11.69 6.57
CA LEU A 140 -11.80 -12.77 6.22
C LEU A 140 -10.38 -12.47 6.70
N LEU A 141 -9.95 -11.21 6.60
CA LEU A 141 -8.62 -10.79 7.05
C LEU A 141 -8.60 -9.34 7.51
N ALA A 142 -7.59 -9.00 8.30
CA ALA A 142 -7.22 -7.62 8.58
C ALA A 142 -6.39 -7.08 7.41
N THR A 143 -7.06 -6.49 6.41
CA THR A 143 -6.47 -6.05 5.13
C THR A 143 -5.21 -5.21 5.31
N HIS A 144 -5.29 -4.13 6.11
CA HIS A 144 -4.16 -3.23 6.31
C HIS A 144 -3.01 -3.91 7.07
N ALA A 145 -3.31 -4.65 8.13
CA ALA A 145 -2.29 -5.36 8.89
C ALA A 145 -1.57 -6.43 8.04
N THR A 146 -2.31 -7.15 7.20
CA THR A 146 -1.76 -8.16 6.28
C THR A 146 -0.90 -7.52 5.20
N LEU A 147 -1.38 -6.43 4.60
CA LEU A 147 -0.66 -5.61 3.62
C LEU A 147 0.69 -5.14 4.19
N TYR A 148 0.66 -4.52 5.36
CA TYR A 148 1.82 -3.93 6.03
C TYR A 148 2.83 -5.00 6.46
N ALA A 149 2.35 -6.11 7.01
CA ALA A 149 3.21 -7.24 7.33
C ALA A 149 3.91 -7.78 6.09
N LYS A 150 3.21 -7.90 4.95
CA LYS A 150 3.80 -8.35 3.69
C LYS A 150 4.86 -7.38 3.16
N ILE A 151 4.65 -6.06 3.28
CA ILE A 151 5.66 -5.04 2.95
C ILE A 151 6.91 -5.22 3.82
N ALA A 152 6.75 -5.38 5.13
CA ALA A 152 7.88 -5.57 6.05
C ALA A 152 8.70 -6.82 5.70
N TRP A 153 8.03 -7.95 5.45
CA TRP A 153 8.68 -9.19 5.01
C TRP A 153 9.45 -9.01 3.69
N ARG A 154 8.89 -8.26 2.73
CA ARG A 154 9.55 -7.97 1.45
C ARG A 154 10.83 -7.15 1.62
N HIS A 155 10.90 -6.34 2.68
CA HIS A 155 12.08 -5.58 3.06
C HIS A 155 12.97 -6.31 4.09
N GLY A 156 12.79 -7.62 4.28
CA GLY A 156 13.66 -8.47 5.10
C GLY A 156 13.28 -8.54 6.58
N PHE A 157 12.15 -7.97 6.98
CA PHE A 157 11.66 -8.04 8.36
C PHE A 157 10.65 -9.17 8.53
N GLU A 158 11.13 -10.34 8.96
CA GLU A 158 10.28 -11.47 9.34
C GLU A 158 9.58 -11.20 10.68
N ILE A 159 8.48 -10.45 10.64
CA ILE A 159 7.71 -10.06 11.82
C ILE A 159 6.64 -11.09 12.20
N GLU A 160 6.33 -11.18 13.49
CA GLU A 160 5.23 -11.99 14.01
C GLU A 160 4.02 -11.14 14.42
N VAL A 161 2.85 -11.48 13.91
CA VAL A 161 1.58 -10.82 14.29
C VAL A 161 0.76 -11.77 15.16
N GLU A 162 0.31 -11.28 16.31
CA GLU A 162 -0.50 -12.00 17.29
C GLU A 162 -1.99 -11.86 16.96
N SER A 163 -2.37 -12.23 15.75
CA SER A 163 -3.74 -12.11 15.29
C SER A 163 -4.14 -13.23 14.34
N PRO A 164 -5.29 -13.89 14.56
CA PRO A 164 -5.80 -14.88 13.60
C PRO A 164 -6.25 -14.23 12.28
N TRP A 165 -6.40 -12.90 12.24
CA TRP A 165 -6.83 -12.15 11.07
C TRP A 165 -5.69 -11.78 10.12
N VAL A 166 -4.45 -12.13 10.46
CA VAL A 166 -3.27 -12.00 9.60
C VAL A 166 -2.71 -13.41 9.35
N PRO A 167 -2.98 -14.03 8.19
CA PRO A 167 -2.52 -15.38 7.91
C PRO A 167 -0.99 -15.43 7.83
N ARG A 168 -0.36 -16.15 8.77
CA ARG A 168 1.10 -16.23 8.85
C ARG A 168 1.71 -16.91 7.63
N GLU A 169 0.97 -17.84 7.04
CA GLU A 169 1.39 -18.60 5.87
C GLU A 169 1.53 -17.72 4.62
N TRP A 170 0.90 -16.53 4.61
CA TRP A 170 0.91 -15.61 3.47
C TRP A 170 2.09 -14.62 3.51
N LEU A 171 2.74 -14.45 4.67
CA LEU A 171 3.79 -13.45 4.86
C LEU A 171 5.11 -13.79 4.15
N PRO A 172 5.63 -15.03 4.19
CA PRO A 172 6.86 -15.40 3.48
C PRO A 172 6.84 -14.99 2.01
N ILE A 173 7.92 -14.41 1.52
CA ILE A 173 8.09 -14.06 0.10
C ILE A 173 8.42 -15.33 -0.67
N LYS A 174 7.44 -15.85 -1.42
CA LYS A 174 7.54 -17.12 -2.14
C LYS A 174 6.95 -16.97 -3.55
N PRO A 175 7.64 -16.24 -4.45
CA PRO A 175 7.20 -16.11 -5.83
C PRO A 175 7.06 -17.49 -6.48
N LEU A 176 6.08 -17.62 -7.36
CA LEU A 176 5.94 -18.81 -8.18
C LEU A 176 7.09 -18.87 -9.19
N GLN A 177 7.50 -20.09 -9.55
CA GLN A 177 8.49 -20.29 -10.61
C GLN A 177 7.96 -19.79 -11.98
N ASP A 178 6.65 -19.89 -12.19
CA ASP A 178 5.98 -19.50 -13.42
C ASP A 178 4.56 -19.01 -13.13
N TYR A 179 4.20 -17.87 -13.71
CA TYR A 179 2.88 -17.25 -13.60
C TYR A 179 2.15 -17.39 -14.93
N LYS A 180 1.31 -18.41 -15.05
CA LYS A 180 0.56 -18.68 -16.29
C LYS A 180 -0.80 -18.01 -16.29
N ASP A 181 -1.12 -17.30 -17.37
CA ASP A 181 -2.47 -16.83 -17.63
C ASP A 181 -3.31 -17.95 -18.28
N PRO A 182 -4.33 -18.49 -17.58
CA PRO A 182 -5.16 -19.56 -18.12
C PRO A 182 -6.12 -19.07 -19.21
N TRP A 183 -6.28 -17.75 -19.38
CA TRP A 183 -7.21 -17.15 -20.33
C TRP A 183 -6.49 -16.68 -21.58
N PRO A 184 -6.86 -17.16 -22.79
CA PRO A 184 -6.17 -16.80 -24.03
C PRO A 184 -6.06 -15.29 -24.29
N PHE A 185 -7.06 -14.49 -23.92
CA PHE A 185 -7.03 -13.05 -24.13
C PHE A 185 -6.04 -12.30 -23.21
N MET A 186 -5.65 -12.91 -22.08
CA MET A 186 -4.65 -12.35 -21.16
C MET A 186 -3.22 -12.68 -21.61
N GLN A 187 -3.02 -13.69 -22.46
CA GLN A 187 -1.68 -14.11 -22.88
C GLN A 187 -0.94 -13.06 -23.72
N SER A 188 -1.68 -12.13 -24.34
CA SER A 188 -1.12 -10.99 -25.07
C SER A 188 -1.10 -9.70 -24.24
N PHE A 189 -1.50 -9.74 -22.98
CA PHE A 189 -1.52 -8.55 -22.13
C PHE A 189 -0.10 -8.15 -21.74
N ASP A 190 0.30 -6.94 -22.12
CA ASP A 190 1.56 -6.36 -21.70
C ASP A 190 1.32 -5.39 -20.55
N ILE A 191 1.76 -5.77 -19.35
CA ILE A 191 1.62 -4.90 -18.16
C ILE A 191 2.43 -3.61 -18.32
N TRP A 192 3.47 -3.61 -19.16
CA TRP A 192 4.34 -2.47 -19.41
C TRP A 192 3.87 -1.60 -20.56
N GLN A 193 2.70 -1.90 -21.15
CA GLN A 193 2.09 -1.05 -22.15
C GLN A 193 1.98 0.38 -21.59
N PRO A 194 2.53 1.39 -22.29
CA PRO A 194 2.47 2.77 -21.84
C PRO A 194 1.04 3.25 -21.66
N PHE A 195 0.84 4.16 -20.71
CA PHE A 195 -0.42 4.89 -20.60
C PHE A 195 -0.69 5.72 -21.85
N GLU A 196 -1.96 5.88 -22.18
CA GLU A 196 -2.38 6.67 -23.35
C GLU A 196 -2.38 8.17 -23.05
N GLY A 197 -2.22 8.97 -24.11
CA GLY A 197 -2.37 10.43 -24.06
C GLY A 197 -1.30 11.14 -23.22
N GLU A 198 -1.75 12.11 -22.41
CA GLU A 198 -0.88 12.96 -21.60
C GLU A 198 -0.15 12.22 -20.46
N TRP A 199 -0.58 10.99 -20.14
CA TRP A 199 -0.01 10.17 -19.07
C TRP A 199 1.15 9.30 -19.53
N ALA A 200 1.49 9.27 -20.82
CA ALA A 200 2.51 8.38 -21.38
C ALA A 200 3.87 8.52 -20.67
N THR A 201 4.26 9.74 -20.28
CA THR A 201 5.52 10.03 -19.56
C THR A 201 5.52 9.55 -18.10
N TRP A 202 4.36 9.18 -17.58
CA TRP A 202 4.17 8.64 -16.23
C TRP A 202 4.07 7.12 -16.19
N SER A 203 4.16 6.45 -17.35
CA SER A 203 4.05 5.00 -17.44
C SER A 203 5.13 4.32 -16.59
N PRO A 204 4.77 3.28 -15.80
CA PRO A 204 5.75 2.42 -15.16
C PRO A 204 6.68 1.83 -16.22
N ALA A 205 7.98 1.89 -15.97
CA ALA A 205 8.99 1.30 -16.84
C ALA A 205 9.50 0.02 -16.21
N GLN A 206 9.86 -0.96 -17.03
CA GLN A 206 10.51 -2.18 -16.57
C GLN A 206 11.92 -1.86 -16.05
N LYS A 207 12.23 -2.27 -14.81
CA LYS A 207 13.60 -2.30 -14.28
C LYS A 207 14.45 -3.24 -15.15
N PRO A 208 15.69 -2.84 -15.51
CA PRO A 208 16.60 -3.67 -16.29
C PRO A 208 17.04 -4.93 -15.54
#